data_AF-A0A533USD9-F1
#
_entry.id   AF-A0A533USD9-F1
#
_cell.length_a   1.000
_cell.length_b   1.000
_cell.length_c   1.000
_cell.angle_alpha   90.00
_cell.angle_beta   90.00
_cell.angle_gamma   90.00
#
_symmetry.space_group_name_H-M   'P 1'
#
loop_
_entity.id
_entity.type
_entity.pdbx_description
1 polymer ?
#
loop_
_entity_poly.entity_id
_entity_poly.type
_entity_poly.pdbx_seq_one_letter_code
_entity_poly.pdbx_strand_id
1 'polypeptide(L)' 'MKGMSYKKFRESKAEYYVTNEGKMTRADIIKKLESFLKQKLGKGQDFFDKYEIREENST' A
#
# COMPACT_ATOMS: atom_id res chain seq x y z
N MET A 1 7.35 -1.14 12.85
CA MET A 1 8.04 -0.31 11.83
C MET A 1 6.95 0.34 10.99
N LYS A 2 6.94 1.66 10.80
CA LYS A 2 5.82 2.34 10.12
C LYS A 2 5.82 2.03 8.61
N GLY A 3 4.65 1.73 8.04
CA GLY A 3 4.47 1.58 6.60
C GLY A 3 4.78 2.88 5.84
N MET A 4 4.93 2.79 4.52
CA MET A 4 5.13 3.94 3.65
C MET A 4 3.89 4.84 3.62
N SER A 5 4.07 6.13 3.33
CA SER A 5 2.93 7.03 3.17
C SER A 5 2.24 6.85 1.82
N TYR A 6 0.94 7.17 1.75
CA TYR A 6 0.20 7.19 0.49
C TYR A 6 0.84 8.15 -0.54
N LYS A 7 1.40 9.28 -0.07
CA LYS A 7 2.12 10.21 -0.94
C LYS A 7 3.33 9.53 -1.58
N LYS A 8 4.16 8.86 -0.78
CA LYS A 8 5.33 8.12 -1.28
C LYS A 8 4.92 7.01 -2.25
N PHE A 9 3.82 6.32 -2.01
CA PHE A 9 3.32 5.28 -2.92
C PHE A 9 2.95 5.83 -4.30
N ARG A 10 2.36 7.03 -4.38
CA ARG A 10 2.04 7.65 -5.66
C ARG A 10 3.28 8.05 -6.45
N GLU A 11 4.35 8.44 -5.76
CA GLU A 11 5.64 8.81 -6.36
C GLU A 11 6.51 7.58 -6.70
N SER A 12 6.27 6.45 -6.04
CA SER A 12 7.00 5.21 -6.26
C SER A 12 6.76 4.61 -7.63
N LYS A 13 7.84 4.08 -8.22
CA LYS A 13 7.83 3.28 -9.46
C LYS A 13 8.00 1.78 -9.18
N ALA A 14 7.93 1.35 -7.91
CA ALA A 14 8.07 -0.06 -7.57
C ALA A 14 6.87 -0.86 -8.13
N GLU A 15 7.19 -2.00 -8.76
CA GLU A 15 6.21 -2.95 -9.29
C GLU A 15 5.60 -3.80 -8.16
N TYR A 16 6.37 -4.05 -7.11
CA TYR A 16 5.99 -4.87 -5.96
C TYR A 16 6.15 -4.13 -4.64
N TYR A 17 5.25 -4.45 -3.72
CA TYR A 17 5.23 -3.94 -2.36
C TYR A 17 5.10 -5.11 -1.39
N VAL A 18 5.78 -5.00 -0.26
CA VAL A 18 5.63 -5.93 0.85
C VAL A 18 4.56 -5.38 1.79
N THR A 19 3.60 -6.22 2.14
CA THR A 19 2.56 -5.92 3.13
C THR A 19 2.65 -6.94 4.27
N ASN A 20 1.89 -6.72 5.34
CA ASN A 20 1.71 -7.74 6.38
C ASN A 20 0.99 -9.03 5.90
N GLU A 21 0.36 -8.99 4.73
CA GLU A 21 -0.24 -10.15 4.05
C GLU A 21 0.70 -10.80 3.02
N GLY A 22 1.92 -10.26 2.87
CA GLY A 22 2.92 -10.74 1.91
C GLY A 22 3.16 -9.78 0.74
N LYS A 23 3.88 -10.27 -0.28
CA LYS A 23 4.24 -9.52 -1.48
C LYS A 23 3.02 -9.33 -2.37
N MET A 24 2.75 -8.09 -2.78
CA MET A 24 1.65 -7.72 -3.66
C MET A 24 2.15 -6.83 -4.79
N THR A 25 1.51 -6.93 -5.95
CA THR A 25 1.79 -6.01 -7.06
C THR A 25 1.22 -4.62 -6.76
N ARG A 26 1.74 -3.60 -7.44
CA ARG A 26 1.16 -2.26 -7.41
C ARG A 26 -0.33 -2.27 -7.75
N ALA A 27 -0.74 -3.09 -8.72
CA ALA A 27 -2.13 -3.20 -9.15
C ALA A 27 -3.03 -3.76 -8.04
N ASP A 28 -2.57 -4.78 -7.31
CA ASP A 28 -3.29 -5.36 -6.18
C ASP A 28 -3.46 -4.35 -5.04
N ILE A 29 -2.39 -3.62 -4.71
CA ILE A 29 -2.42 -2.53 -3.71
C ILE A 29 -3.47 -1.48 -4.10
N ILE A 30 -3.49 -1.03 -5.37
CA ILE A 30 -4.46 -0.04 -5.87
C ILE A 30 -5.89 -0.57 -5.75
N LYS A 31 -6.14 -1.80 -6.18
CA LYS A 31 -7.47 -2.41 -6.13
C LYS A 31 -7.99 -2.55 -4.69
N LYS A 32 -7.12 -2.92 -3.76
CA LYS A 32 -7.46 -3.00 -2.33
C LYS A 32 -7.69 -1.61 -1.74
N LEU A 33 -6.87 -0.63 -2.09
CA LEU A 33 -7.04 0.77 -1.67
C LEU A 33 -8.38 1.32 -2.16
N GLU A 34 -8.73 1.14 -3.42
CA GLU A 34 -10.02 1.57 -3.98
C GLU A 34 -11.19 0.92 -3.25
N SER A 35 -11.11 -0.40 -3.00
CA SER A 35 -12.13 -1.12 -2.24
C SER A 35 -12.27 -0.58 -0.80
N PHE A 36 -11.14 -0.30 -0.14
CA PHE A 36 -11.10 0.27 1.20
C PHE A 36 -11.75 1.65 1.26
N LEU A 37 -11.44 2.51 0.29
CA LEU A 37 -12.03 3.85 0.17
C LEU A 37 -13.53 3.79 -0.16
N LYS A 38 -13.94 2.88 -1.06
CA LYS A 38 -15.35 2.69 -1.45
C LYS A 38 -16.21 2.22 -0.27
N GLN A 39 -15.65 1.38 0.60
CA GLN A 39 -16.31 0.95 1.83
C GLN A 39 -16.29 2.00 2.95
N LYS A 40 -15.73 3.20 2.70
CA LYS A 40 -15.58 4.29 3.68
C LYS A 40 -14.88 3.84 4.97
N LEU A 41 -13.95 2.89 4.86
CA LEU A 41 -13.22 2.35 6.02
C LEU A 41 -12.15 3.32 6.56
N GLY A 42 -11.87 4.41 5.84
CA GLY A 42 -10.91 5.44 6.23
C GLY A 42 -10.43 6.26 5.04
N LYS A 43 -9.31 6.95 5.24
CA LYS A 43 -8.56 7.69 4.21
C LYS A 43 -7.48 6.79 3.60
N GLY A 44 -6.84 7.29 2.55
CA GLY A 44 -5.74 6.60 1.90
C GLY A 44 -4.62 6.23 2.87
N GLN A 45 -4.24 7.10 3.82
CA GLN A 45 -3.18 6.78 4.77
C GLN A 45 -3.54 5.64 5.74
N ASP A 46 -4.82 5.53 6.14
CA ASP A 46 -5.28 4.48 7.08
C ASP A 46 -5.10 3.08 6.47
N PHE A 47 -5.28 2.96 5.15
CA PHE A 47 -4.99 1.73 4.42
C PHE A 47 -3.51 1.35 4.50
N PHE A 48 -2.60 2.31 4.27
CA PHE A 48 -1.16 2.04 4.30
C PHE A 48 -0.65 1.68 5.70
N ASP A 49 -1.21 2.33 6.72
CA ASP A 49 -0.88 2.03 8.11
C ASP A 49 -1.42 0.64 8.52
N LYS A 50 -2.64 0.28 8.07
CA LYS A 50 -3.26 -1.02 8.34
C LYS A 50 -2.52 -2.20 7.71
N TYR A 51 -2.03 -2.05 6.48
CA TYR A 51 -1.38 -3.12 5.72
C TYR A 51 0.16 -3.08 5.80
N GLU A 52 0.72 -2.14 6.58
CA GLU A 52 2.16 -1.91 6.72
C GLU A 52 2.92 -1.92 5.38
N ILE A 53 2.35 -1.29 4.35
CA ILE A 53 2.85 -1.36 2.97
C ILE A 53 4.26 -0.77 2.89
N ARG A 54 5.21 -1.50 2.28
CA ARG A 54 6.60 -1.09 2.08
C ARG A 54 7.01 -1.39 0.65
N GLU A 55 7.92 -0.59 0.10
CA GLU A 55 8.56 -0.95 -1.17
C GLU A 55 9.42 -2.18 -0.96
N GLU A 56 9.31 -3.15 -1.86
CA GLU A 56 10.29 -4.22 -1.94
C GLU A 56 11.58 -3.61 -2.49
N ASN A 57 12.50 -3.25 -1.60
CA ASN A 57 13.86 -2.95 -2.02
C ASN A 57 14.50 -4.30 -2.39
N SER A 58 14.61 -4.58 -3.69
CA SER A 58 15.49 -5.64 -4.18
C SER A 58 16.90 -5.33 -3.70
N THR A 59 17.34 -6.04 -2.67
CA THR A 59 18.76 -6.13 -2.28
C THR A 59 19.52 -6.96 -3.30
#